data_AF-A0A964PK38-F1
#
_entry.id   AF-A0A964PK38-F1
#
_cell.length_a   1.000
_cell.length_b   1.000
_cell.length_c   1.000
_cell.angle_alpha   90.00
_cell.angle_beta   90.00
_cell.angle_gamma   90.00
#
_symmetry.space_group_name_H-M   'P 1'
#
loop_
_entity.id
_entity.type
_entity.pdbx_description
1 polymer ?
#
loop_
_entity_poly.entity_id
_entity_poly.type
_entity_poly.pdbx_seq_one_letter_code
_entity_poly.pdbx_strand_id
1 'polypeptide(L)' 'MVLAKSATLNLRIDPVLKEALREAAIRDHRSIANLIEVLIRRHCAELGISIPEQQDLSLGNAN' A
#
# COMPACT_ATOMS: atom_id res chain seq x y z
N MET A 1 4.60 -22.61 1.31
CA MET A 1 3.90 -21.59 2.12
C MET A 1 3.56 -20.43 1.18
N VAL A 2 2.28 -20.20 0.90
CA VAL A 2 1.88 -19.12 -0.02
C VAL A 2 2.04 -17.80 0.73
N LEU A 3 3.11 -17.05 0.45
CA LEU A 3 3.24 -15.68 0.90
C LEU A 3 2.10 -14.90 0.25
N ALA A 4 1.04 -14.63 1.01
CA ALA A 4 -0.05 -13.80 0.54
C ALA A 4 0.53 -12.44 0.15
N LYS A 5 0.47 -12.13 -1.15
CA LYS A 5 1.00 -10.89 -1.74
C LYS A 5 0.22 -9.64 -1.28
N SER A 6 -0.92 -9.85 -0.64
CA SER A 6 -1.77 -8.81 -0.07
C SER A 6 -2.50 -9.31 1.17
N ALA A 7 -2.69 -8.41 2.13
CA ALA A 7 -3.53 -8.61 3.30
C ALA A 7 -4.71 -7.62 3.26
N THR A 8 -5.88 -8.04 3.71
CA THR A 8 -7.07 -7.17 3.72
C THR A 8 -7.01 -6.19 4.90
N LEU A 9 -7.02 -4.90 4.61
CA LEU A 9 -7.14 -3.82 5.60
C LEU A 9 -8.57 -3.25 5.59
N ASN A 10 -9.29 -3.38 6.71
CA ASN A 10 -10.60 -2.72 6.88
C ASN A 10 -10.40 -1.35 7.53
N LEU A 11 -10.77 -0.28 6.81
CA LEU A 11 -10.63 1.09 7.26
C LEU A 11 -12.01 1.76 7.38
N ARG A 12 -12.25 2.44 8.50
CA ARG A 12 -13.41 3.33 8.66
C ARG A 12 -12.95 4.77 8.42
N ILE A 13 -13.54 5.42 7.43
CA ILE A 13 -13.31 6.82 7.11
C ILE A 13 -14.63 7.54 6.92
N ASP A 14 -14.58 8.86 7.06
CA ASP A 14 -15.69 9.73 6.74
C ASP A 14 -16.13 9.56 5.25
N PRO A 15 -17.43 9.52 4.95
CA PRO A 15 -17.91 9.38 3.59
C PRO A 15 -17.44 10.49 2.64
N VAL A 16 -17.25 11.72 3.12
CA VAL A 16 -16.72 12.82 2.31
C VAL A 16 -15.26 12.57 1.95
N LEU A 17 -14.48 12.06 2.90
CA LEU A 17 -13.08 11.70 2.67
C LEU A 17 -12.95 10.55 1.67
N LYS A 18 -13.86 9.57 1.72
CA LYS A 18 -13.91 8.47 0.74
C LYS A 18 -14.08 8.97 -0.68
N GLU A 19 -14.95 9.93 -0.92
CA GLU A 19 -15.17 10.47 -2.26
C GLU A 19 -14.00 11.33 -2.74
N ALA A 20 -13.38 12.11 -1.85
CA ALA A 20 -12.12 12.81 -2.17
C ALA A 20 -10.98 11.83 -2.51
N LEU A 21 -10.87 10.73 -1.78
CA LEU A 21 -9.89 9.67 -2.05
C LEU A 21 -10.16 8.96 -3.38
N ARG A 22 -11.43 8.71 -3.72
CA ARG A 22 -11.83 8.17 -5.02
C ARG A 22 -11.38 9.09 -6.16
N GLU A 23 -11.69 10.37 -6.04
CA GLU A 23 -11.29 11.40 -7.01
C GLU A 23 -9.76 11.46 -7.19
N ALA A 24 -9.00 11.41 -6.09
CA ALA A 24 -7.54 11.37 -6.14
C ALA A 24 -7.03 10.09 -6.82
N ALA A 25 -7.62 8.93 -6.53
CA ALA A 25 -7.24 7.66 -7.13
C ALA A 25 -7.48 7.65 -8.65
N ILE A 26 -8.61 8.22 -9.10
CA ILE A 26 -8.93 8.39 -10.52
C ILE A 26 -7.90 9.27 -11.21
N ARG A 27 -7.53 10.42 -10.60
CA ARG A 27 -6.51 11.34 -11.15
C ARG A 27 -5.14 10.68 -11.27
N ASP A 28 -4.79 9.81 -10.33
CA ASP A 28 -3.52 9.09 -10.35
C ASP A 28 -3.52 7.84 -11.25
N HIS A 29 -4.66 7.52 -11.86
CA HIS A 29 -4.87 6.29 -12.65
C HIS A 29 -4.60 4.99 -11.86
N ARG A 30 -4.90 4.98 -10.56
CA ARG A 30 -4.69 3.80 -9.68
C ARG A 30 -5.96 3.48 -8.90
N SER A 31 -6.02 2.26 -8.36
CA SER A 31 -7.11 1.91 -7.45
C SER A 31 -6.95 2.63 -6.10
N ILE A 32 -8.07 2.80 -5.38
CA ILE A 32 -8.07 3.37 -4.03
C ILE A 32 -7.12 2.60 -3.09
N ALA A 33 -7.09 1.27 -3.20
CA ALA A 33 -6.19 0.43 -2.40
C ALA A 33 -4.72 0.76 -2.67
N ASN A 34 -4.34 0.92 -3.95
CA ASN A 34 -2.97 1.24 -4.32
C ASN A 34 -2.58 2.66 -3.90
N LEU A 35 -3.50 3.62 -3.99
CA LEU A 35 -3.28 4.97 -3.48
C LEU A 35 -3.04 4.96 -1.97
N ILE A 36 -3.88 4.25 -1.21
CA ILE A 36 -3.71 4.10 0.24
C ILE A 36 -2.37 3.45 0.58
N GLU A 37 -1.94 2.43 -0.18
CA GLU A 37 -0.65 1.79 0.05
C GLU A 37 0.51 2.79 -0.13
N VAL A 38 0.49 3.60 -1.20
CA VAL A 38 1.52 4.63 -1.42
C VAL A 38 1.51 5.69 -0.32
N LEU A 39 0.32 6.13 0.12
CA LEU A 39 0.18 7.09 1.21
C LEU A 39 0.73 6.54 2.53
N ILE A 40 0.42 5.29 2.87
CA ILE A 40 0.96 4.61 4.05
C ILE A 40 2.48 4.50 3.95
N ARG A 41 3.01 4.07 2.79
CA ARG A 41 4.46 3.96 2.57
C ARG A 41 5.17 5.28 2.76
N ARG A 42 4.65 6.36 2.17
CA ARG A 42 5.19 7.70 2.33
C ARG A 42 5.17 8.15 3.78
N HIS A 43 4.05 7.97 4.47
CA HIS A 43 3.91 8.37 5.87
C HIS A 43 4.88 7.60 6.78
N CYS A 44 5.02 6.29 6.56
CA CYS A 44 6.00 5.48 7.27
C CYS A 44 7.44 5.94 6.98
N ALA A 45 7.77 6.25 5.73
CA ALA A 45 9.08 6.78 5.37
C ALA A 45 9.38 8.13 6.05
N GLU A 46 8.39 9.03 6.13
CA GLU A 46 8.50 10.31 6.84
C GLU A 46 8.72 10.11 8.35
N LEU A 47 8.20 9.03 8.93
CA LEU A 47 8.41 8.63 10.32
C LEU A 47 9.69 7.79 10.55
N GLY A 48 10.45 7.48 9.49
CA GLY A 48 11.64 6.62 9.57
C GLY A 48 11.33 5.12 9.74
N ILE A 49 10.09 4.70 9.48
CA ILE A 49 9.67 3.29 9.51
C ILE A 49 9.96 2.66 8.14
N SER A 50 10.99 1.81 8.08
CA SER A 50 11.31 1.06 6.87
C SER A 50 10.29 -0.06 6.65
N ILE A 51 9.44 0.08 5.63
CA ILE A 51 8.60 -1.01 5.14
C ILE A 51 9.43 -1.80 4.13
N PRO A 52 9.81 -3.06 4.42
CA PRO A 52 10.48 -3.88 3.44
C PRO A 52 9.54 -4.09 2.25
N GLU A 53 10.01 -3.75 1.05
CA GLU A 53 9.30 -4.10 -0.18
C GLU A 53 9.22 -5.63 -0.24
N GLN A 54 8.03 -6.21 -0.37
CA GLN A 54 7.85 -7.65 -0.53
C GLN A 54 8.32 -8.08 -1.92
N GLN A 55 9.62 -7.95 -2.19
CA GLN A 55 10.26 -8.38 -3.41
C GLN A 55 11.81 -8.39 -3.29
N ASP A 56 12.33 -8.93 -2.18
CA ASP A 56 13.71 -9.46 -2.18
C ASP A 56 13.82 -10.74 -1.33
N LEU A 57 12.87 -11.67 -1.53
CA LEU A 57 13.03 -13.07 -1.09
C LEU A 57 13.46 -13.99 -2.25
N SER A 58 13.92 -13.42 -3.37
CA SER A 58 14.46 -14.19 -4.51
C SER A 58 15.97 -14.46 -4.44
N LEU A 59 16.68 -13.99 -3.41
CA LEU A 59 18.09 -14.35 -3.21
C LEU A 59 18.20 -15.54 -2.26
N GLY A 60 17.81 -16.72 -2.75
CA GLY A 60 17.81 -17.96 -1.97
C GLY A 60 17.99 -19.24 -2.78
N ASN A 61 18.41 -19.17 -4.04
CA ASN A 61 18.91 -20.34 -4.78
C ASN A 61 20.36 -20.12 -5.22
N ALA A 62 21.24 -19.92 -4.24
CA ALA A 62 22.67 -20.11 -4.44
C ALA A 62 23.01 -21.60 -4.28
N ASN A 63 23.68 -22.13 -5.31
CA ASN A 63 24.39 -23.43 -5.43
C ASN A 63 23.56 -24.68 -5.76
#